data_AF-A0A2W4KF21-F1
#
_entry.id   AF-A0A2W4KF21-F1
#
_cell.length_a   1.000
_cell.length_b   1.000
_cell.length_c   1.000
_cell.angle_alpha   90.00
_cell.angle_beta   90.00
_cell.angle_gamma   90.00
#
_symmetry.space_group_name_H-M   'P 1'
#
loop_
_entity.id
_entity.type
_entity.pdbx_description
1 polymer ?
#
loop_
_entity_poly.entity_id
_entity_poly.type
_entity_poly.pdbx_seq_one_letter_code
_entity_poly.pdbx_strand_id
1 'polypeptide(L)'
;LFRSKNRVIGHILQGNKKENLKRIILGTGVLAAQETRWRMGAHPKGNTMSPMDDMFTGGAAYAFLRVGPPGRFDIEWDAETLLVRADWFWRPTDKFGATNPKDSRYTSRETRPEVVANAHPNSSNEIVFKHGISIFRYPPRRIRVSASWREEVIGWFKQIGVTQLGDRPVEEVVVAHGG
;
A
#
# COMPACT_ATOMS: atom_id res chain seq x y z
N LEU A 1 -12.49 -12.18 -14.95
CA LEU A 1 -12.19 -11.17 -13.92
C LEU A 1 -13.01 -11.47 -12.67
N PHE A 2 -12.39 -11.54 -11.49
CA PHE A 2 -13.10 -11.52 -10.21
C PHE A 2 -13.36 -10.06 -9.85
N ARG A 3 -14.51 -9.73 -9.24
CA ARG A 3 -14.83 -8.36 -8.80
C ARG A 3 -15.14 -8.36 -7.33
N SER A 4 -14.32 -7.67 -6.54
CA SER A 4 -14.60 -7.50 -5.11
C SER A 4 -15.80 -6.57 -4.96
N LYS A 5 -16.92 -7.08 -4.45
CA LYS A 5 -18.15 -6.28 -4.39
C LYS A 5 -18.15 -5.24 -3.27
N ASN A 6 -17.24 -5.30 -2.29
CA ASN A 6 -17.25 -4.40 -1.13
C ASN A 6 -15.91 -4.36 -0.35
N ARG A 7 -14.77 -4.67 -1.01
CA ARG A 7 -13.45 -4.60 -0.37
C ARG A 7 -12.45 -3.87 -1.25
N VAL A 8 -11.46 -3.30 -0.58
CA VAL A 8 -10.30 -2.67 -1.19
C VAL A 8 -9.04 -3.27 -0.57
N ILE A 9 -7.95 -3.20 -1.33
CA ILE A 9 -6.62 -3.42 -0.80
C ILE A 9 -6.06 -2.04 -0.49
N GLY A 10 -5.51 -1.82 0.70
CA GLY A 10 -5.06 -0.48 1.07
C GLY A 10 -3.93 -0.43 2.07
N HIS A 11 -3.34 0.76 2.17
CA HIS A 11 -2.22 1.10 3.03
C HIS A 11 -2.58 2.26 3.96
N ILE A 12 -2.17 2.16 5.23
CA ILE A 12 -2.26 3.25 6.20
C ILE A 12 -0.86 3.86 6.32
N LEU A 13 -0.74 5.12 5.93
CA LEU A 13 0.50 5.89 6.09
C LEU A 13 0.74 6.09 7.59
N GLN A 14 1.94 5.74 8.05
CA GLN A 14 2.34 5.89 9.45
C GLN A 14 3.04 7.24 9.68
N GLY A 15 3.08 7.70 10.92
CA GLY A 15 3.78 8.94 11.31
C GLY A 15 3.24 10.18 10.59
N ASN A 16 4.15 11.03 10.07
CA ASN A 16 3.77 12.21 9.31
C ASN A 16 3.24 11.81 7.92
N LYS A 17 1.93 11.54 7.84
CA LYS A 17 1.24 11.11 6.62
C LYS A 17 1.47 12.05 5.45
N LYS A 18 1.46 13.37 5.71
CA LYS A 18 1.63 14.40 4.69
C LYS A 18 2.98 14.32 4.03
N GLU A 19 4.02 14.32 4.85
CA GLU A 19 5.40 14.22 4.37
C GLU A 19 5.67 12.88 3.68
N ASN A 20 5.13 11.77 4.21
CA ASN A 20 5.29 10.46 3.59
C ASN A 20 4.58 10.38 2.23
N LEU A 21 3.39 10.94 2.09
CA LEU A 21 2.69 11.01 0.80
C LEU A 21 3.44 11.90 -0.20
N LYS A 22 3.96 13.06 0.25
CA LYS A 22 4.80 13.94 -0.56
C LYS A 22 6.00 13.20 -1.15
N ARG A 23 6.71 12.43 -0.32
CA ARG A 23 7.87 11.63 -0.76
C ARG A 23 7.49 10.56 -1.77
N ILE A 24 6.33 9.92 -1.61
CA ILE A 24 5.83 8.97 -2.61
C ILE A 24 5.59 9.69 -3.93
N ILE A 25 4.87 10.82 -3.93
CA ILE A 25 4.48 11.51 -5.16
C ILE A 25 5.68 12.16 -5.85
N LEU A 26 6.41 13.03 -5.15
CA LEU A 26 7.51 13.82 -5.73
C LEU A 26 8.82 13.03 -5.89
N GLY A 27 8.97 11.90 -5.18
CA GLY A 27 10.17 11.08 -5.22
C GLY A 27 10.12 10.05 -6.34
N THR A 28 9.48 8.91 -6.09
CA THR A 28 9.55 7.74 -6.98
C THR A 28 8.21 7.29 -7.55
N GLY A 29 7.11 7.79 -7.03
CA GLY A 29 5.78 7.22 -7.26
C GLY A 29 5.59 5.84 -6.66
N VAL A 30 6.49 5.35 -5.82
CA VAL A 30 6.45 3.98 -5.29
C VAL A 30 6.18 3.99 -3.80
N LEU A 31 5.12 3.28 -3.38
CA LEU A 31 5.00 2.78 -2.02
C LEU A 31 6.07 1.71 -1.82
N ALA A 32 7.27 2.17 -1.48
CA ALA A 32 8.47 1.35 -1.46
C ALA A 32 8.54 0.47 -0.22
N ALA A 33 9.02 -0.76 -0.44
CA ALA A 33 9.45 -1.64 0.64
C ALA A 33 10.59 -1.01 1.44
N GLN A 34 10.80 -1.46 2.68
CA GLN A 34 11.80 -0.88 3.57
C GLN A 34 13.23 -0.96 3.02
N GLU A 35 13.64 -2.09 2.44
CA GLU A 35 14.95 -2.24 1.77
C GLU A 35 15.10 -1.28 0.60
N THR A 36 14.05 -1.13 -0.21
CA THR A 36 14.08 -0.20 -1.33
C THR A 36 14.21 1.24 -0.84
N ARG A 37 13.55 1.61 0.27
CA ARG A 37 13.72 2.93 0.91
C ARG A 37 15.15 3.14 1.43
N TRP A 38 15.74 2.13 2.08
CA TRP A 38 17.14 2.17 2.53
C TRP A 38 18.12 2.35 1.37
N ARG A 39 17.94 1.62 0.27
CA ARG A 39 18.79 1.78 -0.93
C ARG A 39 18.63 3.15 -1.59
N MET A 40 17.47 3.78 -1.46
CA MET A 40 17.22 5.16 -1.91
C MET A 40 17.75 6.22 -0.93
N GLY A 41 18.45 5.85 0.14
CA GLY A 41 18.93 6.80 1.16
C GLY A 41 17.83 7.34 2.09
N ALA A 42 16.60 6.84 1.98
CA ALA A 42 15.51 7.18 2.87
C ALA A 42 15.58 6.28 4.11
N HIS A 43 16.31 6.74 5.15
CA HIS A 43 16.40 6.06 6.44
C HIS A 43 15.20 6.43 7.33
N PRO A 44 14.22 5.54 7.55
CA PRO A 44 13.10 5.83 8.42
C PRO A 44 13.56 5.73 9.87
N LYS A 45 14.01 6.83 10.48
CA LYS A 45 13.98 6.93 11.94
C LYS A 45 12.50 6.97 12.36
N GLY A 46 12.00 5.89 12.96
CA GLY A 46 10.69 5.84 13.62
C GLY A 46 9.42 5.79 12.75
N ASN A 47 9.53 5.58 11.43
CA ASN A 47 8.40 5.74 10.50
C ASN A 47 7.82 4.44 9.90
N THR A 48 8.22 3.28 10.38
CA THR A 48 7.62 1.99 9.98
C THR A 48 7.23 1.20 11.22
N MET A 49 6.20 0.37 11.11
CA MET A 49 5.82 -0.58 12.16
C MET A 49 6.86 -1.70 12.16
N SER A 50 7.44 -2.03 13.32
CA SER A 50 8.40 -3.13 13.53
C SER A 50 9.55 -3.27 12.51
N PRO A 51 10.33 -2.20 12.25
CA PRO A 51 11.41 -2.18 11.25
C PRO A 51 12.46 -3.28 11.41
N MET A 52 12.76 -3.69 12.64
CA MET A 52 13.75 -4.72 12.93
C MET A 52 13.21 -6.12 12.63
N ASP A 53 11.95 -6.40 13.00
CA ASP A 53 11.34 -7.70 12.76
C ASP A 53 11.22 -8.00 11.26
N ASP A 54 10.82 -7.01 10.46
CA ASP A 54 10.74 -7.10 9.00
C ASP A 54 12.10 -7.43 8.34
N MET A 55 13.20 -6.88 8.87
CA MET A 55 14.54 -7.20 8.37
C MET A 55 14.93 -8.65 8.68
N PHE A 56 14.58 -9.16 9.87
CA PHE A 56 14.93 -10.53 10.26
C PHE A 56 14.06 -11.60 9.58
N THR A 57 12.86 -11.25 9.09
CA THR A 57 11.91 -12.17 8.45
C THR A 57 11.97 -12.18 6.91
N GLY A 58 12.71 -11.23 6.32
CA GLY A 58 12.71 -10.93 4.89
C GLY A 58 11.54 -10.04 4.44
N GLY A 59 10.70 -9.56 5.38
CA GLY A 59 9.59 -8.64 5.15
C GLY A 59 10.01 -7.27 4.64
N ALA A 60 11.25 -6.85 4.91
CA ALA A 60 11.80 -5.57 4.49
C ALA A 60 11.83 -5.37 2.95
N ALA A 61 11.79 -6.45 2.16
CA ALA A 61 11.69 -6.43 0.70
C ALA A 61 10.26 -6.22 0.16
N TYR A 62 9.26 -6.13 1.05
CA TYR A 62 7.85 -6.06 0.69
C TYR A 62 7.15 -4.76 1.11
N ALA A 63 6.13 -4.38 0.36
CA ALA A 63 5.14 -3.40 0.80
C ALA A 63 3.93 -4.09 1.42
N PHE A 64 3.59 -3.68 2.64
CA PHE A 64 2.53 -4.24 3.44
C PHE A 64 1.22 -3.49 3.26
N LEU A 65 0.21 -4.21 2.80
CA LEU A 65 -1.14 -3.72 2.59
C LEU A 65 -2.13 -4.64 3.32
N ARG A 66 -3.39 -4.19 3.41
CA ARG A 66 -4.47 -4.95 4.04
C ARG A 66 -5.69 -4.98 3.13
N VAL A 67 -6.49 -6.04 3.26
CA VAL A 67 -7.84 -6.14 2.72
C VAL A 67 -8.81 -5.58 3.75
N GLY A 68 -9.69 -4.67 3.32
CA GLY A 68 -10.66 -4.05 4.21
C GLY A 68 -11.81 -3.36 3.48
N PRO A 69 -12.77 -2.78 4.22
CA PRO A 69 -13.82 -1.96 3.61
C PRO A 69 -13.23 -0.67 3.01
N PRO A 70 -13.85 -0.11 1.96
CA PRO A 70 -13.50 1.22 1.45
C PRO A 70 -13.62 2.29 2.53
N GLY A 71 -12.78 3.34 2.46
CA GLY A 71 -12.74 4.44 3.43
C GLY A 71 -11.88 4.17 4.66
N ARG A 72 -11.30 2.97 4.80
CA ARG A 72 -10.45 2.61 5.95
C ARG A 72 -9.01 3.09 5.80
N PHE A 73 -8.51 3.20 4.57
CA PHE A 73 -7.08 3.36 4.30
C PHE A 73 -6.75 4.77 3.79
N ASP A 74 -5.47 5.14 3.81
CA ASP A 74 -5.01 6.41 3.24
C ASP A 74 -4.80 6.26 1.73
N ILE A 75 -4.32 5.10 1.27
CA ILE A 75 -4.23 4.76 -0.15
C ILE A 75 -4.98 3.46 -0.40
N GLU A 76 -5.91 3.47 -1.34
CA GLU A 76 -6.81 2.35 -1.66
C GLU A 76 -6.67 1.95 -3.11
N TRP A 77 -6.67 0.65 -3.37
CA TRP A 77 -6.72 0.04 -4.70
C TRP A 77 -7.91 -0.90 -4.80
N ASP A 78 -8.48 -0.98 -6.00
CA ASP A 78 -9.33 -2.11 -6.35
C ASP A 78 -8.47 -3.38 -6.40
N ALA A 79 -9.04 -4.50 -5.95
CA ALA A 79 -8.32 -5.78 -5.93
C ALA A 79 -7.83 -6.18 -7.33
N GLU A 80 -8.63 -5.88 -8.36
CA GLU A 80 -8.31 -6.13 -9.78
C GLU A 80 -7.08 -5.34 -10.24
N THR A 81 -6.79 -4.17 -9.65
CA THR A 81 -5.62 -3.36 -10.02
C THR A 81 -4.31 -3.99 -9.53
N LEU A 82 -4.32 -4.63 -8.35
CA LEU A 82 -3.09 -5.15 -7.73
C LEU A 82 -2.92 -6.65 -7.90
N LEU A 83 -3.99 -7.45 -7.82
CA LEU A 83 -3.89 -8.91 -7.82
C LEU A 83 -3.66 -9.51 -9.22
N VAL A 84 -3.59 -8.67 -10.27
CA VAL A 84 -3.05 -9.05 -11.58
C VAL A 84 -1.54 -9.31 -11.55
N ARG A 85 -0.85 -8.82 -10.50
CA ARG A 85 0.55 -9.12 -10.26
C ARG A 85 0.69 -10.58 -9.81
N ALA A 86 1.86 -11.17 -10.05
CA ALA A 86 2.20 -12.51 -9.57
C ALA A 86 3.10 -12.51 -8.31
N ASP A 87 3.56 -11.33 -7.87
CA ASP A 87 4.58 -11.16 -6.83
C ASP A 87 3.99 -10.77 -5.46
N TRP A 88 2.82 -11.31 -5.15
CA TRP A 88 2.13 -11.09 -3.87
C TRP A 88 1.71 -12.41 -3.22
N PHE A 89 1.51 -12.34 -1.90
CA PHE A 89 0.80 -13.37 -1.16
C PHE A 89 0.04 -12.73 0.00
N TRP A 90 -1.01 -13.42 0.46
CA TRP A 90 -1.85 -12.97 1.56
C TRP A 90 -1.82 -13.95 2.75
N ARG A 91 -2.04 -13.41 3.94
CA ARG A 91 -2.21 -14.14 5.20
C ARG A 91 -3.39 -13.58 5.99
N PRO A 92 -4.14 -14.45 6.69
CA PRO A 92 -5.24 -14.02 7.56
C PRO A 92 -4.76 -13.36 8.85
N THR A 93 -3.49 -13.53 9.23
CA THR A 93 -2.89 -12.98 10.44
C THR A 93 -1.53 -12.35 10.14
N ASP A 94 -1.17 -11.31 10.91
CA ASP A 94 0.04 -10.53 10.74
C ASP A 94 1.23 -11.39 11.17
N LYS A 95 2.20 -11.51 10.27
CA LYS A 95 3.39 -12.36 10.45
C LYS A 95 4.66 -11.64 10.01
N PHE A 96 4.64 -10.30 9.92
CA PHE A 96 5.81 -9.50 9.57
C PHE A 96 6.47 -9.97 8.26
N GLY A 97 5.67 -10.41 7.28
CA GLY A 97 6.18 -10.89 5.99
C GLY A 97 7.05 -12.16 6.03
N ALA A 98 7.05 -12.96 7.11
CA ALA A 98 7.94 -14.13 7.28
C ALA A 98 7.98 -15.09 6.08
N THR A 99 9.03 -15.00 5.26
CA THR A 99 9.10 -15.78 4.02
C THR A 99 9.77 -17.15 4.17
N ASN A 100 10.53 -17.35 5.25
CA ASN A 100 11.32 -18.56 5.50
C ASN A 100 10.46 -19.67 6.14
N PRO A 101 10.32 -20.86 5.51
CA PRO A 101 9.59 -22.00 6.09
C PRO A 101 10.08 -22.48 7.46
N LYS A 102 11.31 -22.14 7.84
CA LYS A 102 11.91 -22.48 9.14
C LYS A 102 11.63 -21.45 10.24
N ASP A 103 11.01 -20.32 9.91
CA ASP A 103 10.59 -19.32 10.89
C ASP A 103 9.27 -19.78 11.54
N SER A 104 9.17 -19.71 12.88
CA SER A 104 7.96 -20.11 13.61
C SER A 104 6.73 -19.26 13.25
N ARG A 105 6.93 -18.11 12.59
CA ARG A 105 5.89 -17.22 12.07
C ARG A 105 5.46 -17.59 10.63
N TYR A 106 6.07 -18.60 10.00
CA TYR A 106 5.67 -19.09 8.69
C TYR A 106 4.43 -19.98 8.78
N THR A 107 3.37 -19.59 8.07
CA THR A 107 2.13 -20.36 7.93
C THR A 107 1.78 -20.55 6.45
N SER A 108 0.68 -21.26 6.18
CA SER A 108 0.09 -21.30 4.84
C SER A 108 -0.17 -19.89 4.32
N ARG A 109 0.01 -19.71 3.01
CA ARG A 109 -0.18 -18.45 2.27
C ARG A 109 -1.27 -18.67 1.23
N GLU A 110 -2.03 -17.61 0.95
CA GLU A 110 -2.98 -17.60 -0.16
C GLU A 110 -2.43 -16.75 -1.31
N THR A 111 -2.57 -17.26 -2.53
CA THR A 111 -2.12 -16.62 -3.77
C THR A 111 -3.21 -16.60 -4.84
N ARG A 112 -4.42 -17.09 -4.53
CA ARG A 112 -5.58 -17.05 -5.42
C ARG A 112 -6.29 -15.70 -5.30
N PRO A 113 -6.34 -14.89 -6.38
CA PRO A 113 -6.94 -13.56 -6.34
C PRO A 113 -8.40 -13.53 -5.86
N GLU A 114 -9.21 -14.49 -6.31
CA GLU A 114 -10.64 -14.59 -6.01
C GLU A 114 -10.92 -14.88 -4.54
N VAL A 115 -10.01 -15.57 -3.85
CA VAL A 115 -10.11 -15.83 -2.40
C VAL A 115 -9.78 -14.56 -1.63
N VAL A 116 -8.67 -13.90 -1.99
CA VAL A 116 -8.19 -12.71 -1.27
C VAL A 116 -9.09 -11.50 -1.49
N ALA A 117 -9.62 -11.31 -2.70
CA ALA A 117 -10.55 -10.23 -3.02
C ALA A 117 -11.86 -10.30 -2.21
N ASN A 118 -12.19 -11.49 -1.68
CA ASN A 118 -13.37 -11.76 -0.88
C ASN A 118 -13.05 -12.11 0.58
N ALA A 119 -11.80 -11.97 1.02
CA ALA A 119 -11.39 -12.30 2.38
C ALA A 119 -12.16 -11.45 3.42
N HIS A 120 -12.46 -12.07 4.56
CA HIS A 120 -13.12 -11.36 5.66
C HIS A 120 -12.20 -10.25 6.19
N PRO A 121 -12.73 -9.02 6.32
CA PRO A 121 -11.95 -7.91 6.85
C PRO A 121 -11.68 -8.19 8.33
N ASN A 122 -10.42 -8.38 8.68
CA ASN A 122 -9.96 -8.40 10.06
C ASN A 122 -8.84 -7.35 10.24
N SER A 123 -8.49 -7.03 11.48
CA SER A 123 -7.43 -6.05 11.77
C SER A 123 -6.03 -6.59 11.44
N SER A 124 -5.86 -7.91 11.44
CA SER A 124 -4.56 -8.58 11.38
C SER A 124 -4.20 -9.16 10.01
N ASN A 125 -5.03 -9.04 8.97
CA ASN A 125 -4.65 -9.59 7.68
C ASN A 125 -3.53 -8.78 7.04
N GLU A 126 -2.75 -9.48 6.23
CA GLU A 126 -1.58 -8.93 5.56
C GLU A 126 -1.58 -9.44 4.12
N ILE A 127 -1.55 -8.53 3.15
CA ILE A 127 -1.11 -8.83 1.79
C ILE A 127 0.19 -8.09 1.54
N VAL A 128 1.18 -8.82 1.04
CA VAL A 128 2.50 -8.27 0.77
C VAL A 128 2.80 -8.30 -0.71
N PHE A 129 3.42 -7.23 -1.21
CA PHE A 129 3.87 -7.11 -2.60
C PHE A 129 5.39 -6.92 -2.65
N LYS A 130 6.07 -7.73 -3.46
CA LYS A 130 7.53 -7.62 -3.60
C LYS A 130 7.91 -6.27 -4.23
N HIS A 131 9.02 -5.68 -3.78
CA HIS A 131 9.61 -4.44 -4.30
C HIS A 131 8.76 -3.16 -4.22
N GLY A 132 7.54 -3.23 -3.66
CA GLY A 132 6.66 -2.09 -3.52
C GLY A 132 5.61 -1.97 -4.63
N ILE A 133 4.86 -0.87 -4.60
CA ILE A 133 3.75 -0.60 -5.53
C ILE A 133 3.92 0.79 -6.13
N SER A 134 4.12 0.87 -7.44
CA SER A 134 4.06 2.14 -8.17
C SER A 134 2.61 2.60 -8.30
N ILE A 135 2.31 3.81 -7.81
CA ILE A 135 0.98 4.42 -7.92
C ILE A 135 0.67 4.91 -9.34
N PHE A 136 1.67 4.98 -10.22
CA PHE A 136 1.49 5.34 -11.63
C PHE A 136 1.19 4.10 -12.48
N ARG A 137 1.90 2.99 -12.23
CA ARG A 137 1.65 1.72 -12.94
C ARG A 137 0.40 1.01 -12.44
N TYR A 138 0.12 1.10 -11.14
CA TYR A 138 -1.04 0.52 -10.48
C TYR A 138 -1.82 1.64 -9.80
N PRO A 139 -2.66 2.38 -10.53
CA PRO A 139 -3.30 3.58 -10.03
C PRO A 139 -4.25 3.28 -8.87
N PRO A 140 -4.11 3.96 -7.72
CA PRO A 140 -5.03 3.79 -6.61
C PRO A 140 -6.42 4.26 -7.00
N ARG A 141 -7.46 3.59 -6.50
CA ARG A 141 -8.83 4.06 -6.63
C ARG A 141 -9.03 5.37 -5.87
N ARG A 142 -8.38 5.52 -4.71
CA ARG A 142 -8.47 6.72 -3.87
C ARG A 142 -7.17 6.95 -3.11
N ILE A 143 -6.80 8.21 -2.98
CA ILE A 143 -5.82 8.72 -2.03
C ILE A 143 -6.58 9.63 -1.07
N ARG A 144 -6.82 9.15 0.14
CA ARG A 144 -7.58 9.84 1.19
C ARG A 144 -6.65 10.72 2.00
N VAL A 145 -6.92 12.01 2.00
CA VAL A 145 -6.14 13.04 2.71
C VAL A 145 -7.07 13.93 3.52
N SER A 146 -6.55 14.64 4.53
CA SER A 146 -7.40 15.61 5.23
C SER A 146 -7.65 16.82 4.32
N ALA A 147 -8.81 17.45 4.51
CA ALA A 147 -9.24 18.58 3.69
C ALA A 147 -8.20 19.72 3.63
N SER A 148 -7.46 19.96 4.73
CA SER A 148 -6.52 21.07 4.85
C SER A 148 -5.29 20.99 3.94
N TRP A 149 -5.02 19.82 3.34
CA TRP A 149 -3.85 19.60 2.48
C TRP A 149 -4.20 18.90 1.16
N ARG A 150 -5.48 18.80 0.81
CA ARG A 150 -5.92 18.21 -0.46
C ARG A 150 -5.34 18.94 -1.68
N GLU A 151 -5.49 20.26 -1.72
CA GLU A 151 -5.01 21.06 -2.86
C GLU A 151 -3.49 21.01 -3.00
N GLU A 152 -2.78 20.94 -1.89
CA GLU A 152 -1.32 20.78 -1.90
C GLU A 152 -0.89 19.43 -2.48
N VAL A 153 -1.61 18.35 -2.16
CA VAL A 153 -1.36 17.00 -2.71
C VAL A 153 -1.63 16.97 -4.22
N ILE A 154 -2.72 17.59 -4.68
CA ILE A 154 -3.00 17.75 -6.12
C ILE A 154 -1.87 18.56 -6.77
N GLY A 155 -1.41 19.63 -6.11
CA GLY A 155 -0.28 20.44 -6.55
C GLY A 155 1.01 19.63 -6.74
N TRP A 156 1.30 18.67 -5.87
CA TRP A 156 2.48 17.80 -6.03
C TRP A 156 2.42 16.93 -7.29
N PHE A 157 1.25 16.40 -7.65
CA PHE A 157 1.09 15.67 -8.92
C PHE A 157 1.27 16.60 -10.12
N LYS A 158 0.69 17.81 -10.09
CA LYS A 158 0.88 18.83 -11.14
C LYS A 158 2.34 19.21 -11.31
N GLN A 159 3.08 19.34 -10.21
CA GLN A 159 4.51 19.66 -10.21
C GLN A 159 5.35 18.63 -10.99
N ILE A 160 4.97 17.35 -10.95
CA ILE A 160 5.64 16.29 -11.71
C ILE A 160 4.98 16.01 -13.08
N GLY A 161 4.07 16.89 -13.53
CA GLY A 161 3.39 16.77 -14.81
C GLY A 161 2.30 15.69 -14.86
N VAL A 162 1.86 15.17 -13.72
CA VAL A 162 0.81 14.15 -13.63
C VAL A 162 -0.54 14.80 -13.38
N THR A 163 -1.45 14.68 -14.34
CA THR A 163 -2.83 15.18 -14.24
C THR A 163 -3.87 14.08 -14.06
N GLN A 164 -3.48 12.82 -14.29
CA GLN A 164 -4.36 11.65 -14.20
C GLN A 164 -3.61 10.44 -13.62
N LEU A 165 -4.33 9.60 -12.89
CA LEU A 165 -3.86 8.31 -12.37
C LEU A 165 -4.71 7.19 -12.98
N GLY A 166 -4.12 6.49 -13.97
CA GLY A 166 -4.88 5.63 -14.86
C GLY A 166 -5.72 6.48 -15.81
N ASP A 167 -7.01 6.19 -15.87
CA ASP A 167 -8.03 6.86 -16.68
C ASP A 167 -8.77 7.98 -15.93
N ARG A 168 -8.35 8.31 -14.70
CA ARG A 168 -9.05 9.25 -13.82
C ARG A 168 -8.22 10.47 -13.50
N PRO A 169 -8.81 11.69 -13.53
CA PRO A 169 -8.15 12.90 -13.05
C PRO A 169 -7.63 12.76 -11.63
N VAL A 170 -6.49 13.37 -11.32
CA VAL A 170 -5.91 13.38 -9.96
C VAL A 170 -6.91 13.95 -8.95
N GLU A 171 -7.68 14.97 -9.35
CA GLU A 171 -8.71 15.61 -8.53
C GLU A 171 -9.82 14.65 -8.09
N GLU A 172 -10.11 13.61 -8.88
CA GLU A 172 -11.08 12.57 -8.54
C GLU A 172 -10.49 11.48 -7.64
N VAL A 173 -9.20 11.17 -7.84
CA VAL A 173 -8.50 10.15 -7.04
C VAL A 173 -8.12 10.69 -5.66
N VAL A 174 -7.71 11.95 -5.55
CA VAL A 174 -7.35 12.60 -4.28
C VAL A 174 -8.60 13.17 -3.61
N VAL A 175 -9.08 12.46 -2.60
CA VAL A 175 -10.32 12.79 -1.90
C VAL A 175 -10.05 13.27 -0.48
N ALA A 176 -10.78 14.30 -0.05
CA ALA A 176 -10.79 14.70 1.34
C ALA A 176 -11.61 13.69 2.16
N HIS A 177 -11.11 13.29 3.34
CA HIS A 177 -11.96 12.67 4.35
C HIS A 177 -12.38 13.72 5.38
N GLY A 178 -13.65 13.65 5.81
CA GLY A 178 -14.14 14.39 6.97
C GLY A 178 -13.32 14.02 8.21
N GLY A 179 -13.06 15.02 9.05
CA GLY A 179 -12.43 14.81 10.36
C GLY A 179 -13.23 13.89 11.25
#